data_AF-A0A3D3B587-F1
#
_entry.id   AF-A0A3D3B587-F1
#
_cell.length_a   1.000
_cell.length_b   1.000
_cell.length_c   1.000
_cell.angle_alpha   90.00
_cell.angle_beta   90.00
_cell.angle_gamma   90.00
#
_symmetry.space_group_name_H-M   'P 1'
#
loop_
_entity.id
_entity.type
_entity.pdbx_description
1 polymer ?
#
loop_
_entity_poly.entity_id
_entity_poly.type
_entity_poly.pdbx_seq_one_letter_code
_entity_poly.pdbx_strand_id
1 'polypeptide(L)' 'AAALAPLIAPQNPFDLASFDVLDAELPPSCLQGSDPRFLLGTDAQGRDLFSAILYGTRISLLVG' A
#
# COMPACT_ATOMS: atom_id res chain seq x y z
N ALA A 1 18.40 -1.71 -0.19
CA ALA A 1 17.11 -0.99 -0.06
C ALA A 1 15.96 -1.88 0.44
N ALA A 2 15.82 -3.14 -0.02
CA ALA A 2 14.68 -4.02 0.33
C ALA A 2 14.60 -4.53 1.79
N ALA A 3 15.69 -4.47 2.56
CA ALA A 3 15.71 -4.91 3.96
C ALA A 3 15.09 -3.87 4.94
N LEU A 4 14.92 -2.62 4.51
CA LEU A 4 14.34 -1.53 5.29
C LEU A 4 12.85 -1.31 5.00
N ALA A 5 12.21 -2.21 4.25
CA ALA A 5 10.78 -2.13 3.92
C ALA A 5 9.85 -1.88 5.12
N PRO A 6 10.01 -2.53 6.30
CA PRO A 6 9.15 -2.25 7.45
C PRO A 6 9.46 -0.93 8.17
N LEU A 7 10.59 -0.28 7.85
CA LEU A 7 10.96 1.04 8.39
C LEU A 7 10.49 2.20 7.49
N ILE A 8 10.19 1.91 6.22
CA ILE A 8 9.82 2.91 5.20
C ILE A 8 8.33 2.80 4.83
N ALA A 9 7.72 1.62 4.96
CA ALA A 9 6.29 1.44 4.71
C ALA A 9 5.47 1.86 5.95
N PRO A 10 4.67 2.93 5.87
CA PRO A 10 3.85 3.40 6.99
C PRO A 10 2.69 2.45 7.34
N GLN A 11 2.34 1.51 6.46
CA GLN A 11 1.27 0.53 6.68
C GLN A 11 1.74 -0.88 6.29
N ASN A 12 1.32 -1.89 7.05
CA ASN A 12 1.62 -3.29 6.76
C ASN A 12 0.57 -3.86 5.78
N PRO A 13 0.92 -4.13 4.51
CA PRO A 13 -0.04 -4.60 3.51
C PRO A 13 -0.53 -6.05 3.75
N PHE A 14 0.04 -6.76 4.72
CA PHE A 14 -0.38 -8.12 5.12
C PHE A 14 -1.35 -8.13 6.30
N ASP A 15 -1.53 -6.98 6.96
CA ASP A 15 -2.50 -6.84 8.03
C ASP A 15 -3.88 -6.45 7.46
N LEU A 16 -4.54 -7.44 6.87
CA LEU A 16 -5.84 -7.28 6.20
C LEU A 16 -6.94 -6.77 7.15
N ALA A 17 -6.78 -6.97 8.47
CA ALA A 17 -7.73 -6.51 9.48
C ALA A 17 -7.67 -4.99 9.73
N SER A 18 -6.57 -4.36 9.32
CA SER A 18 -6.38 -2.92 9.42
C SER A 18 -6.93 -2.13 8.23
N PHE A 19 -7.37 -2.82 7.16
CA PHE A 19 -7.94 -2.15 6.00
C PHE A 19 -9.40 -1.82 6.21
N ASP A 20 -9.77 -0.61 5.80
CA ASP A 20 -11.14 -0.15 5.82
C ASP A 20 -11.71 -0.19 4.40
N VAL A 21 -12.83 -0.87 4.22
CA VAL A 21 -13.56 -0.92 2.94
C VAL A 21 -14.10 0.47 2.56
N LEU A 22 -14.27 1.37 3.53
CA LEU A 22 -14.64 2.76 3.25
C LEU A 22 -13.54 3.51 2.49
N ASP A 23 -12.29 3.09 2.64
CA ASP A 23 -11.14 3.63 1.91
C ASP A 23 -10.91 2.87 0.60
N ALA A 24 -11.88 2.10 0.06
CA ALA A 24 -11.75 1.36 -1.20
C ALA A 24 -11.78 2.27 -2.44
N GLU A 25 -10.99 1.90 -3.45
CA GLU A 25 -10.93 2.58 -4.76
C GLU A 25 -10.60 4.08 -4.68
N LEU A 26 -9.83 4.48 -3.66
CA LEU A 26 -9.40 5.86 -3.52
C LEU A 26 -8.45 6.21 -4.66
N PRO A 27 -8.65 7.38 -5.29
CA PRO A 27 -7.80 7.82 -6.36
C PRO A 27 -6.40 8.16 -5.82
N PRO A 28 -5.34 8.03 -6.64
CA PRO A 28 -3.98 8.39 -6.27
C PRO A 28 -3.87 9.85 -5.82
N SER A 29 -2.91 10.14 -4.94
CA SER A 29 -2.74 11.45 -4.27
C SER A 29 -2.61 12.67 -5.20
N CYS A 30 -2.42 12.46 -6.50
CA CYS A 30 -2.38 13.50 -7.53
C CYS A 30 -3.75 13.91 -8.09
N LEU A 31 -4.85 13.24 -7.70
CA LEU A 31 -6.20 13.50 -8.20
C LEU A 31 -7.09 14.12 -7.12
N GLN A 32 -8.13 14.82 -7.57
CA GLN A 32 -9.10 15.46 -6.67
C GLN A 32 -9.97 14.40 -5.99
N GLY A 33 -10.12 14.47 -4.67
CA GLY A 33 -10.79 13.43 -3.86
C GLY A 33 -9.86 12.31 -3.38
N SER A 34 -8.55 12.47 -3.56
CA SER A 34 -7.55 11.56 -3.00
C SER A 34 -7.23 11.87 -1.54
N ASP A 35 -6.84 10.83 -0.82
CA ASP A 35 -6.35 10.95 0.54
C ASP A 35 -4.82 10.95 0.52
N PRO A 36 -4.15 11.94 1.16
CA PRO A 36 -2.69 12.00 1.23
C PRO A 36 -2.06 10.79 1.94
N ARG A 37 -2.84 9.96 2.66
CA ARG A 37 -2.40 8.68 3.21
C ARG A 37 -2.06 7.65 2.12
N PHE A 38 -2.65 7.76 0.93
CA PHE A 38 -2.54 6.76 -0.15
C PHE A 38 -1.90 7.38 -1.41
N LEU A 39 -0.58 7.34 -1.48
CA LEU A 39 0.22 7.91 -2.58
C LEU A 39 -0.20 7.38 -3.97
N LEU A 40 -0.43 6.08 -4.07
CA LEU A 40 -0.87 5.43 -5.32
C LEU A 40 -2.36 5.08 -5.33
N GLY A 41 -3.10 5.50 -4.30
CA GLY A 41 -4.49 5.11 -4.08
C GLY A 41 -4.62 3.75 -3.41
N THR A 42 -5.85 3.24 -3.38
CA THR A 42 -6.18 1.97 -2.72
C THR A 42 -6.85 0.99 -3.66
N ASP A 43 -6.74 -0.29 -3.34
CA ASP A 43 -7.44 -1.39 -4.03
C ASP A 43 -8.92 -1.47 -3.59
N ALA A 44 -9.70 -2.40 -4.17
CA ALA A 44 -11.11 -2.66 -3.86
C ALA A 44 -11.38 -3.05 -2.39
N GLN A 45 -10.33 -3.34 -1.61
CA GLN A 45 -10.39 -3.65 -0.18
C GLN A 45 -9.86 -2.52 0.71
N GLY A 46 -9.54 -1.34 0.16
CA GLY A 46 -8.95 -0.23 0.91
C GLY A 46 -7.46 -0.39 1.24
N ARG A 47 -6.78 -1.35 0.58
CA ARG A 47 -5.36 -1.61 0.76
C ARG A 47 -4.53 -0.59 -0.02
N ASP A 48 -3.56 0.04 0.64
CA ASP A 48 -2.57 0.93 0.01
C ASP A 48 -1.76 0.19 -1.08
N LEU A 49 -1.91 0.65 -2.32
CA LEU A 49 -1.22 0.09 -3.48
C LEU A 49 0.29 0.27 -3.40
N PHE A 50 0.76 1.38 -2.80
CA PHE A 50 2.20 1.64 -2.66
C PHE A 50 2.88 0.63 -1.75
N SER A 51 2.32 0.42 -0.56
CA SER A 51 2.80 -0.60 0.39
C SER A 51 2.70 -2.00 -0.20
N ALA A 52 1.61 -2.33 -0.91
CA ALA A 52 1.44 -3.64 -1.56
C ALA A 52 2.54 -3.92 -2.59
N ILE A 53 2.88 -2.95 -3.44
CA ILE A 53 3.96 -3.08 -4.42
C ILE A 53 5.32 -3.23 -3.72
N LEU A 54 5.61 -2.41 -2.71
CA LEU A 54 6.90 -2.45 -2.01
C LEU A 54 7.14 -3.82 -1.34
N TYR A 55 6.09 -4.39 -0.76
CA TYR A 55 6.19 -5.68 -0.10
C TYR A 55 6.17 -6.85 -1.10
N GLY A 56 5.41 -6.75 -2.19
CA GLY A 56 5.45 -7.70 -3.30
C GLY A 56 6.83 -7.77 -3.94
N THR A 57 7.44 -6.61 -4.24
CA THR A 57 8.80 -6.55 -4.79
C THR A 57 9.85 -7.12 -3.83
N ARG A 58 9.70 -6.94 -2.51
CA ARG A 58 10.56 -7.60 -1.51
C ARG A 58 10.49 -9.11 -1.61
N ILE A 59 9.28 -9.68 -1.70
CA ILE A 59 9.10 -11.13 -1.81
C ILE A 59 9.65 -11.64 -3.16
N SER A 60 9.37 -10.96 -4.26
CA SER A 60 9.91 -11.33 -5.58
C SER A 60 11.44 -11.33 -5.61
N LEU A 61 12.09 -10.35 -4.98
CA LEU A 61 13.55 -10.31 -4.85
C LEU A 61 14.12 -11.40 -3.94
N LEU A 62 13.35 -11.87 -2.95
CA LEU A 62 13.75 -12.96 -2.07
C LEU A 62 13.58 -14.34 -2.70
N VAL A 63 12.54 -14.52 -3.52
CA VAL A 63 12.19 -15.81 -4.12
C VAL A 63 12.97 -16.05 -5.42
N GLY A 64 13.16 -15.02 -6.26
CA GLY A 64 13.87 -15.12 -7.54
C GLY A 64 13.05 -15.77 -8.64
#